data_AF-A0AAN0RYN0-F1
#
_entry.id   AF-A0AAN0RYN0-F1
#
_cell.length_a   1.000
_cell.length_b   1.000
_cell.length_c   1.000
_cell.angle_alpha   90.00
_cell.angle_beta   90.00
_cell.angle_gamma   90.00
#
_symmetry.space_group_name_H-M   'P 1'
#
loop_
_entity.id
_entity.type
_entity.pdbx_description
1 polymer ?
#
loop_
_entity_poly.entity_id
_entity_poly.type
_entity_poly.pdbx_seq_one_letter_code
_entity_poly.pdbx_strand_id
1 'polypeptide(L)'
;MKPVSVDTVLAAAEILGAHPHVDDETEQRVRALVDDDLTMRRLVDIIPEAFGLVVASHLPSAAGMTLPDSFSVQDESGTWRTVPIDCEPVFVAALEIARHAFHAGPRHLVKNNAERSSMLCAISNALDDGVSLAGSTLGGPAFLGLPASLYA
;
A
#
# COMPACT_ATOMS: atom_id res chain seq x y z
N MET A 1 17.11 -3.45 -7.99
CA MET A 1 15.66 -3.78 -7.98
C MET A 1 15.19 -4.12 -9.39
N LYS A 2 14.42 -5.20 -9.59
CA LYS A 2 13.87 -5.55 -10.91
C LYS A 2 12.74 -4.56 -11.28
N PRO A 3 12.72 -4.00 -12.51
CA PRO A 3 11.64 -3.14 -12.94
C PRO A 3 10.31 -3.89 -12.97
N VAL A 4 9.24 -3.23 -12.51
CA VAL A 4 7.86 -3.71 -12.62
C VAL A 4 7.12 -2.74 -13.52
N SER A 5 6.46 -3.23 -14.57
CA SER A 5 5.70 -2.36 -15.47
C SER A 5 4.45 -1.84 -14.78
N VAL A 6 3.97 -0.66 -15.20
CA VAL A 6 2.70 -0.10 -14.72
C VAL A 6 1.55 -1.06 -15.03
N ASP A 7 1.56 -1.72 -16.20
CA ASP A 7 0.55 -2.71 -16.57
C ASP A 7 0.49 -3.90 -15.60
N THR A 8 1.65 -4.38 -15.12
CA THR A 8 1.71 -5.43 -14.09
C THR A 8 1.14 -4.94 -12.76
N VAL A 9 1.45 -3.71 -12.35
CA VAL A 9 0.90 -3.11 -11.12
C VAL A 9 -0.62 -2.94 -11.23
N LEU A 10 -1.12 -2.49 -12.38
CA LEU A 10 -2.55 -2.36 -12.64
C LEU A 10 -3.26 -3.72 -12.59
N ALA A 11 -2.74 -4.73 -13.30
CA ALA A 11 -3.30 -6.08 -13.29
C ALA A 11 -3.33 -6.67 -11.87
N ALA A 12 -2.25 -6.47 -11.10
CA ALA A 12 -2.20 -6.89 -9.70
C ALA A 12 -3.25 -6.16 -8.86
N ALA A 13 -3.37 -4.83 -9.00
CA ALA A 13 -4.36 -4.04 -8.28
C ALA A 13 -5.80 -4.49 -8.61
N GLU A 14 -6.09 -4.84 -9.86
CA GLU A 14 -7.38 -5.37 -10.30
C GLU A 14 -7.68 -6.75 -9.69
N ILE A 15 -6.71 -7.67 -9.70
CA ILE A 15 -6.85 -8.98 -9.06
C ILE A 15 -7.12 -8.82 -7.56
N LEU A 16 -6.28 -8.02 -6.89
CA LEU A 16 -6.36 -7.74 -5.46
C LEU A 16 -7.64 -6.98 -5.08
N GLY A 17 -8.18 -6.17 -5.99
CA GLY A 17 -9.39 -5.38 -5.77
C GLY A 17 -10.69 -6.08 -6.20
N ALA A 18 -10.61 -7.23 -6.86
CA ALA A 18 -11.79 -7.96 -7.35
C ALA A 18 -12.65 -8.49 -6.19
N HIS A 19 -12.02 -8.85 -5.07
CA HIS A 19 -12.69 -9.40 -3.89
C HIS A 19 -12.24 -8.67 -2.61
N PRO A 20 -13.09 -8.58 -1.57
CA PRO A 20 -12.71 -7.97 -0.29
C PRO A 20 -11.63 -8.74 0.48
N HIS A 21 -11.51 -10.04 0.22
CA HIS A 21 -10.56 -10.92 0.88
C HIS A 21 -9.57 -11.47 -0.14
N VAL A 22 -8.30 -11.51 0.23
CA VAL A 22 -7.24 -12.19 -0.51
C VAL A 22 -7.13 -13.59 0.06
N ASP A 23 -7.40 -14.58 -0.78
CA ASP A 23 -7.20 -15.99 -0.50
C ASP A 23 -6.02 -16.53 -1.33
N ASP A 24 -5.70 -17.81 -1.12
CA ASP A 24 -4.61 -18.48 -1.83
C ASP A 24 -4.78 -18.42 -3.36
N GLU A 25 -6.02 -18.44 -3.87
CA GLU A 25 -6.29 -18.31 -5.30
C GLU A 25 -5.93 -16.91 -5.82
N THR A 26 -6.29 -15.88 -5.06
CA THR A 26 -5.94 -14.48 -5.37
C THR A 26 -4.43 -14.29 -5.38
N GLU A 27 -3.71 -14.82 -4.37
CA GLU A 27 -2.25 -14.76 -4.34
C GLU A 27 -1.62 -15.53 -5.50
N GLN A 28 -2.15 -16.70 -5.87
CA GLN A 28 -1.68 -17.47 -7.04
C GLN A 28 -1.87 -16.69 -8.35
N ARG A 29 -2.98 -15.97 -8.50
CA ARG A 29 -3.23 -15.11 -9.68
C ARG A 29 -2.25 -13.95 -9.77
N VAL A 30 -1.92 -13.31 -8.64
CA VAL A 30 -0.88 -12.27 -8.60
C VAL A 30 0.50 -12.88 -8.86
N ARG A 31 0.80 -14.05 -8.28
CA ARG A 31 2.06 -14.77 -8.50
C ARG A 31 2.27 -15.12 -9.97
N ALA A 32 1.21 -15.39 -10.73
CA ALA A 32 1.30 -15.67 -12.16
C ALA A 32 1.73 -14.45 -13.01
N LEU A 33 1.74 -13.24 -12.44
CA LEU A 33 2.17 -12.02 -13.15
C LEU A 33 3.70 -11.81 -13.13
N VAL A 34 4.42 -12.49 -12.24
CA VAL A 34 5.85 -12.23 -11.97
C VAL A 34 6.58 -13.53 -11.65
N ASP A 35 7.88 -13.59 -11.96
CA ASP A 35 8.65 -14.84 -11.80
C ASP A 35 9.31 -15.01 -10.44
N ASP A 36 9.43 -13.93 -9.65
CA ASP A 36 10.17 -13.89 -8.41
C ASP A 36 9.32 -13.49 -7.20
N ASP A 37 9.61 -14.11 -6.05
CA ASP A 37 8.81 -14.00 -4.84
C ASP A 37 8.90 -12.60 -4.21
N LEU A 38 10.05 -11.93 -4.36
CA LEU A 38 10.23 -10.58 -3.83
C LEU A 38 9.34 -9.56 -4.56
N THR A 39 9.26 -9.64 -5.89
CA THR A 39 8.35 -8.79 -6.66
C THR A 39 6.89 -9.13 -6.36
N MET A 40 6.55 -10.41 -6.21
CA MET A 40 5.21 -10.81 -5.78
C MET A 40 4.84 -10.18 -4.43
N ARG A 41 5.74 -10.23 -3.45
CA ARG A 41 5.51 -9.63 -2.13
C ARG A 41 5.30 -8.12 -2.20
N ARG A 42 6.10 -7.43 -3.03
CA ARG A 42 5.91 -5.99 -3.27
C ARG A 42 4.53 -5.70 -3.84
N LEU A 43 4.03 -6.49 -4.80
CA LEU A 43 2.69 -6.27 -5.35
C LEU A 43 1.59 -6.47 -4.27
N VAL A 44 1.67 -7.55 -3.51
CA VAL A 44 0.63 -7.89 -2.51
C VAL A 44 0.60 -6.92 -1.34
N ASP A 45 1.77 -6.54 -0.82
CA ASP A 45 1.86 -5.73 0.40
C ASP A 45 1.75 -4.23 0.13
N ILE A 46 2.30 -3.74 -0.98
CA ILE A 46 2.49 -2.30 -1.20
C ILE A 46 1.29 -1.67 -1.91
N ILE A 47 0.64 -2.41 -2.81
CA ILE A 47 -0.54 -1.90 -3.53
C ILE A 47 -1.65 -1.45 -2.57
N PRO A 48 -2.06 -2.25 -1.56
CA PRO A 48 -3.06 -1.83 -0.58
C PRO A 48 -2.70 -0.51 0.10
N GLU A 49 -1.42 -0.32 0.46
CA GLU A 49 -0.96 0.88 1.15
C GLU A 49 -1.05 2.13 0.27
N ALA A 50 -0.72 2.05 -1.01
CA ALA A 50 -0.89 3.17 -1.93
C ALA A 50 -2.38 3.57 -2.06
N PHE A 51 -3.28 2.59 -2.14
CA PHE A 51 -4.72 2.83 -2.16
C PHE A 51 -5.25 3.40 -0.84
N GLY A 52 -4.77 2.87 0.29
CA GLY A 52 -5.08 3.36 1.63
C GLY A 52 -4.65 4.82 1.82
N LEU A 53 -3.47 5.20 1.33
CA LEU A 53 -2.98 6.58 1.37
C LEU A 53 -3.89 7.53 0.57
N VAL A 54 -4.35 7.12 -0.62
CA VAL A 54 -5.30 7.92 -1.39
C VAL A 54 -6.59 8.12 -0.62
N VAL A 55 -7.17 7.06 -0.04
CA VAL A 55 -8.40 7.18 0.76
C VAL A 55 -8.15 8.10 1.97
N ALA A 56 -7.08 7.87 2.72
CA ALA A 56 -6.70 8.68 3.88
C ALA A 56 -6.60 10.18 3.56
N SER A 57 -5.99 10.53 2.42
CA SER A 57 -5.85 11.93 1.97
C SER A 57 -7.17 12.63 1.64
N HIS A 58 -8.26 11.86 1.45
CA HIS A 58 -9.60 12.39 1.17
C HIS A 58 -10.58 12.21 2.33
N LEU A 59 -10.17 11.64 3.46
CA LEU A 59 -11.04 11.48 4.63
C LEU A 59 -11.16 12.81 5.39
N PRO A 60 -12.38 13.39 5.51
CA PRO A 60 -12.57 14.63 6.26
C PRO A 60 -12.13 14.51 7.73
N SER A 61 -12.35 13.35 8.34
CA SER A 61 -11.95 13.07 9.73
C SER A 61 -10.43 12.95 9.93
N ALA A 62 -9.66 12.78 8.85
CA ALA A 62 -8.21 12.79 8.86
C ALA A 62 -7.63 14.13 8.39
N ALA A 63 -8.47 15.15 8.16
CA ALA A 63 -8.02 16.46 7.74
C ALA A 63 -7.07 17.09 8.79
N GLY A 64 -5.91 17.56 8.33
CA GLY A 64 -4.88 18.14 9.20
C GLY A 64 -3.96 17.12 9.87
N MET A 65 -4.11 15.83 9.59
CA MET A 65 -3.11 14.81 9.93
C MET A 65 -1.95 14.87 8.93
N THR A 66 -0.73 14.69 9.41
CA THR A 66 0.45 14.51 8.54
C THR A 66 0.48 13.08 8.05
N LEU A 67 0.40 12.90 6.73
CA LEU A 67 0.50 11.60 6.06
C LEU A 67 1.96 11.17 5.91
N PRO A 68 2.25 9.86 5.89
CA PRO A 68 3.62 9.38 5.78
C PRO A 68 4.20 9.61 4.39
N ASP A 69 5.49 9.92 4.37
CA ASP A 69 6.34 10.07 3.18
C ASP A 69 7.42 8.97 3.10
N SER A 70 7.36 8.00 4.01
CA SER A 70 8.32 6.93 4.16
C SER A 70 7.66 5.64 4.65
N PHE A 71 8.37 4.52 4.50
CA PHE A 71 8.01 3.22 5.05
C PHE A 71 9.22 2.61 5.76
N SER A 72 9.00 1.53 6.50
CA SER A 72 10.06 0.83 7.23
C SER A 72 10.29 -0.59 6.71
N VAL A 73 11.56 -0.98 6.60
CA VAL A 73 12.02 -2.33 6.20
C VAL A 73 13.18 -2.77 7.09
N GLN A 74 13.47 -4.07 7.15
CA GLN A 74 14.57 -4.58 7.98
C GLN A 74 15.84 -4.80 7.16
N ASP A 75 16.99 -4.42 7.71
CA ASP A 75 18.29 -4.84 7.19
C ASP A 75 18.65 -6.27 7.64
N GLU A 76 19.80 -6.79 7.19
CA GLU A 76 20.26 -8.16 7.48
C GLU A 76 20.45 -8.43 8.98
N SER A 77 20.60 -7.39 9.79
CA SER A 77 20.69 -7.51 11.26
C SER A 77 19.34 -7.52 11.96
N GLY A 78 18.24 -7.38 11.21
CA GLY A 78 16.87 -7.21 11.74
C GLY A 78 16.57 -5.78 12.19
N THR A 79 17.47 -4.82 11.95
CA THR A 79 17.27 -3.42 12.34
C THR A 79 16.34 -2.74 11.34
N TRP A 80 15.33 -2.03 11.85
CA TRP A 80 14.40 -1.25 11.02
C TRP A 80 15.09 -0.02 10.44
N ARG A 81 14.89 0.18 9.13
CA ARG A 81 15.37 1.31 8.34
C ARG A 81 14.20 2.02 7.71
N THR A 82 14.20 3.34 7.79
CA THR A 82 13.23 4.21 7.12
C THR A 82 13.67 4.48 5.69
N VAL A 83 12.77 4.27 4.74
CA VAL A 83 12.99 4.47 3.30
C VAL A 83 11.91 5.42 2.77
N PRO A 84 12.26 6.44 1.98
CA PRO A 84 11.28 7.30 1.31
C PRO A 84 10.32 6.51 0.40
N ILE A 85 9.03 6.86 0.39
CA ILE A 85 8.02 6.12 -0.40
C ILE A 85 8.26 6.18 -1.91
N ASP A 86 8.92 7.25 -2.39
CA ASP A 86 9.23 7.46 -3.81
C ASP A 86 10.36 6.57 -4.33
N CYS A 87 11.09 5.89 -3.43
CA CYS A 87 12.10 4.89 -3.77
C CYS A 87 11.48 3.52 -4.11
N GLU A 88 10.17 3.35 -3.96
CA GLU A 88 9.45 2.11 -4.26
C GLU A 88 8.56 2.27 -5.52
N PRO A 89 9.01 1.80 -6.70
CA PRO A 89 8.29 1.93 -7.96
C PRO A 89 6.87 1.35 -7.97
N VAL A 90 6.63 0.26 -7.23
CA VAL A 90 5.28 -0.34 -7.12
C VAL A 90 4.35 0.64 -6.38
N PHE A 91 4.85 1.29 -5.34
CA PHE A 91 4.08 2.30 -4.60
C PHE A 91 3.74 3.49 -5.50
N VAL A 92 4.74 4.03 -6.22
CA VAL A 92 4.54 5.19 -7.11
C VAL A 92 3.49 4.88 -8.19
N ALA A 93 3.61 3.74 -8.87
CA ALA A 93 2.64 3.34 -9.89
C ALA A 93 1.24 3.08 -9.29
N ALA A 94 1.17 2.36 -8.17
CA ALA A 94 -0.10 2.07 -7.51
C ALA A 94 -0.79 3.34 -6.99
N LEU A 95 -0.03 4.36 -6.57
CA LEU A 95 -0.56 5.64 -6.13
C LEU A 95 -1.24 6.40 -7.28
N GLU A 96 -0.63 6.39 -8.48
CA GLU A 96 -1.23 6.99 -9.68
C GLU A 96 -2.51 6.27 -10.09
N ILE A 97 -2.49 4.93 -10.11
CA ILE A 97 -3.67 4.10 -10.39
C ILE A 97 -4.77 4.37 -9.36
N ALA A 98 -4.45 4.38 -8.07
CA ALA A 98 -5.39 4.61 -6.99
C ALA A 98 -6.02 6.01 -7.08
N ARG A 99 -5.24 7.05 -7.39
CA ARG A 99 -5.75 8.41 -7.62
C ARG A 99 -6.73 8.43 -8.79
N HIS A 100 -6.41 7.79 -9.91
CA HIS A 100 -7.31 7.73 -11.04
C HIS A 100 -8.62 7.01 -10.67
N ALA A 101 -8.52 5.81 -10.09
CA ALA A 101 -9.68 5.00 -9.69
C ALA A 101 -10.53 5.69 -8.61
N PHE A 102 -9.92 6.47 -7.71
CA PHE A 102 -10.65 7.25 -6.71
C PHE A 102 -11.53 8.33 -7.34
N HIS A 103 -11.15 8.91 -8.47
CA HIS A 103 -11.96 9.93 -9.13
C HIS A 103 -12.92 9.33 -10.17
N ALA A 104 -12.44 8.40 -10.99
CA ALA A 104 -13.15 7.85 -12.14
C ALA A 104 -13.86 6.51 -11.88
N GLY A 105 -13.54 5.83 -10.77
CA GLY A 105 -13.95 4.45 -10.54
C GLY A 105 -13.04 3.41 -11.23
N PRO A 106 -13.32 2.11 -11.07
CA PRO A 106 -14.46 1.55 -10.34
C PRO A 106 -14.28 1.61 -8.81
N ARG A 107 -15.37 1.85 -8.06
CA ARG A 107 -15.34 2.08 -6.61
C ARG A 107 -14.89 0.85 -5.79
N HIS A 108 -15.22 -0.35 -6.25
CA HIS A 108 -14.84 -1.59 -5.56
C HIS A 108 -13.34 -1.81 -5.56
N LEU A 109 -12.65 -1.45 -6.66
CA LEU A 109 -11.19 -1.52 -6.77
C LEU A 109 -10.52 -0.68 -5.68
N VAL A 110 -11.01 0.54 -5.47
CA VAL A 110 -10.50 1.44 -4.45
C VAL A 110 -10.78 0.89 -3.06
N LYS A 111 -12.05 0.55 -2.79
CA LYS A 111 -12.50 0.07 -1.48
C LYS A 111 -11.73 -1.17 -1.05
N ASN A 112 -11.72 -2.22 -1.88
CA ASN A 112 -11.19 -3.53 -1.51
C ASN A 112 -9.65 -3.54 -1.37
N ASN A 113 -8.93 -2.68 -2.12
CA ASN A 113 -7.50 -2.48 -1.90
C ASN A 113 -7.24 -1.65 -0.63
N ALA A 114 -7.95 -0.53 -0.47
CA ALA A 114 -7.72 0.37 0.66
C ALA A 114 -8.08 -0.27 2.02
N GLU A 115 -9.12 -1.11 2.10
CA GLU A 115 -9.50 -1.83 3.32
C GLU A 115 -8.42 -2.80 3.82
N ARG A 116 -7.45 -3.18 2.98
CA ARG A 116 -6.29 -4.01 3.36
C ARG A 116 -5.06 -3.20 3.75
N SER A 117 -5.11 -1.87 3.68
CA SER A 117 -4.04 -1.00 4.11
C SER A 117 -3.92 -0.98 5.64
N SER A 118 -2.72 -1.21 6.14
CA SER A 118 -2.39 -1.02 7.54
C SER A 118 -2.51 0.45 7.97
N MET A 119 -2.15 1.39 7.08
CA MET A 119 -2.33 2.83 7.33
C MET A 119 -3.80 3.18 7.52
N LEU A 120 -4.68 2.72 6.64
CA LEU A 120 -6.12 2.99 6.76
C LEU A 120 -6.71 2.31 8.00
N CYS A 121 -6.27 1.08 8.31
CA CYS A 121 -6.66 0.39 9.54
C CYS A 121 -6.27 1.18 10.80
N ALA A 122 -5.05 1.74 10.85
CA ALA A 122 -4.61 2.56 11.98
C ALA A 122 -5.45 3.84 12.14
N ILE A 123 -5.80 4.49 11.02
CA ILE A 123 -6.72 5.65 11.01
C ILE A 123 -8.09 5.25 11.55
N SER A 124 -8.67 4.17 11.03
CA SER A 124 -9.99 3.68 11.45
C SER A 124 -10.02 3.37 12.94
N ASN A 125 -9.03 2.63 13.45
CA ASN A 125 -8.96 2.29 14.87
C ASN A 125 -8.90 3.55 15.76
N ALA A 126 -8.08 4.54 15.40
CA ALA A 126 -8.00 5.78 16.16
C ALA A 126 -9.33 6.57 16.16
N LEU A 127 -10.01 6.62 15.01
CA LEU A 127 -11.32 7.28 14.90
C LEU A 127 -12.42 6.54 15.69
N ASP A 128 -12.41 5.21 15.66
CA ASP A 128 -13.35 4.37 16.41
C ASP A 128 -13.16 4.52 17.92
N ASP A 129 -11.92 4.77 18.37
CA ASP A 129 -11.58 5.13 19.75
C ASP A 129 -11.95 6.59 20.12
N GLY A 130 -12.53 7.36 19.19
CA GLY A 130 -12.93 8.75 19.38
C GLY A 130 -11.76 9.74 19.40
N VAL A 131 -10.58 9.33 18.94
CA VAL A 131 -9.39 10.18 18.88
C VAL A 131 -9.51 11.19 17.74
N SER A 132 -9.21 12.46 18.02
CA SER A 132 -9.04 13.46 16.97
C SER A 132 -7.70 13.29 16.27
N LEU A 133 -7.70 13.24 14.94
CA LEU A 133 -6.48 13.12 14.12
C LEU A 133 -5.86 14.47 13.75
N ALA A 134 -6.50 15.59 14.10
CA ALA A 134 -6.00 16.91 13.75
C ALA A 134 -4.63 17.17 14.40
N GLY A 135 -3.61 17.47 13.59
CA GLY A 135 -2.24 17.73 14.03
C GLY A 135 -1.45 16.47 14.42
N SER A 136 -2.01 15.27 14.28
CA SER A 136 -1.27 14.02 14.48
C SER A 136 -0.35 13.71 13.29
N THR A 137 0.56 12.75 13.47
CA THR A 137 1.39 12.22 12.39
C THR A 137 1.13 10.73 12.28
N LEU A 138 0.76 10.27 11.08
CA LEU A 138 0.61 8.87 10.78
C LEU A 138 1.97 8.27 10.42
N GLY A 139 2.37 7.21 11.12
CA GLY A 139 3.55 6.43 10.75
C GLY A 139 3.34 5.70 9.43
N GLY A 140 4.42 5.54 8.66
CA GLY A 140 4.40 4.74 7.44
C GLY A 140 4.24 3.24 7.71
N PRO A 141 3.88 2.45 6.68
CA PRO A 141 3.78 1.01 6.82
C PRO A 141 5.15 0.40 7.10
N ALA A 142 5.15 -0.73 7.79
CA ALA A 142 6.34 -1.55 8.03
C ALA A 142 6.20 -2.87 7.27
N PHE A 143 7.07 -3.10 6.29
CA PHE A 143 7.01 -4.27 5.43
C PHE A 143 7.94 -5.37 5.94
N LEU A 144 7.36 -6.48 6.38
CA LEU A 144 8.09 -7.70 6.69
C LEU A 144 8.39 -8.46 5.40
N GLY A 145 9.62 -8.95 5.25
CA GLY A 145 10.05 -9.73 4.08
C GLY A 145 10.56 -8.90 2.89
N LEU A 146 10.52 -7.56 2.97
CA LEU A 146 11.26 -6.69 2.04
C LEU A 146 12.59 -6.29 2.69
N PRO A 147 13.75 -6.68 2.11
CA PRO A 147 15.04 -6.36 2.71
C PRO A 147 15.43 -4.91 2.42
N ALA A 148 16.04 -4.23 3.40
CA ALA A 148 16.52 -2.85 3.22
C ALA A 148 17.51 -2.70 2.06
N SER A 149 18.30 -3.74 1.77
CA SER A 149 19.23 -3.78 0.63
C SER A 149 18.55 -3.69 -0.74
N LEU A 150 17.24 -3.88 -0.82
CA LEU A 150 16.46 -3.64 -2.03
C LEU A 150 16.45 -2.15 -2.43
N TYR A 151 16.63 -1.25 -1.46
CA TYR A 151 16.50 0.21 -1.58
C TYR A 151 17.82 0.96 -1.36
N ALA A 152 18.94 0.23 -1.32
CA ALA A 152 20.29 0.78 -1.16
C ALA A 152 20.92 1.18 -2.49
#